data_AF-A0AA88H0X4-F1
#
_entry.id   AF-A0AA88H0X4-F1
#
_cell.length_a   1.000
_cell.length_b   1.000
_cell.length_c   1.000
_cell.angle_alpha   90.00
_cell.angle_beta   90.00
_cell.angle_gamma   90.00
#
_symmetry.space_group_name_H-M   'P 1'
#
loop_
_entity.id
_entity.type
_entity.pdbx_description
1 polymer ?
#
loop_
_entity_poly.entity_id
_entity_poly.type
_entity_poly.pdbx_seq_one_letter_code
_entity_poly.pdbx_strand_id
1 'polypeptide(L)'
;MDIDGPGARSGRLRPGDRVLALNGKTTASLGRVNAALLLADLYPGDKVDILVECDVAHNLLHKSGIVFDVKLANHGSMLGLEMSG
;
A
#
# COMPACT_ATOMS: atom_id res chain seq x y z
N MET A 1 2.46 9.71 14.03
CA MET A 1 2.94 9.18 12.73
C MET A 1 3.90 10.22 12.20
N ASP A 2 5.13 9.84 11.89
CA ASP A 2 6.12 10.78 11.35
C ASP A 2 5.71 11.16 9.93
N ILE A 3 5.34 12.43 9.72
CA ILE A 3 4.82 12.94 8.45
C ILE A 3 5.88 12.90 7.33
N ASP A 4 7.15 12.86 7.70
CA ASP A 4 8.28 12.76 6.77
C ASP A 4 8.91 11.36 6.78
N GLY A 5 8.34 10.39 7.50
CA GLY A 5 8.86 9.03 7.59
C GLY A 5 8.80 8.26 6.25
N PRO A 6 9.60 7.19 6.09
CA PRO A 6 9.65 6.41 4.85
C PRO A 6 8.28 5.84 4.43
N GLY A 7 7.40 5.53 5.39
CA GLY A 7 6.03 5.11 5.12
C GLY A 7 5.20 6.19 4.43
N ALA A 8 5.28 7.45 4.89
CA ALA A 8 4.60 8.60 4.28
C ALA A 8 5.19 8.92 2.89
N ARG A 9 6.53 8.92 2.77
CA ARG A 9 7.21 9.17 1.48
C ARG A 9 6.94 8.10 0.42
N SER A 10 6.56 6.89 0.81
CA SER A 10 6.19 5.84 -0.14
C SER A 10 4.95 6.21 -0.98
N GLY A 11 4.07 7.07 -0.45
CA GLY A 11 2.78 7.43 -1.05
C GLY A 11 1.77 6.28 -1.12
N ARG A 12 2.14 5.08 -0.63
CA ARG A 12 1.37 3.83 -0.78
C ARG A 12 0.73 3.35 0.51
N LEU A 13 1.29 3.70 1.67
CA LEU A 13 0.78 3.32 2.98
C LEU A 13 -0.02 4.45 3.61
N ARG A 14 -1.16 4.12 4.21
CA ARG A 14 -2.06 5.05 4.90
C ARG A 14 -2.34 4.58 6.33
N PRO A 15 -2.63 5.51 7.26
CA PRO A 15 -3.18 5.13 8.56
C PRO A 15 -4.45 4.30 8.39
N GLY A 16 -4.47 3.12 9.00
CA GLY A 16 -5.60 2.20 8.93
C GLY A 16 -5.44 1.06 7.92
N ASP A 17 -4.42 1.07 7.07
CA ASP A 17 -4.15 -0.05 6.16
C ASP A 17 -3.96 -1.36 6.92
N ARG A 18 -4.55 -2.43 6.40
CA ARG A 18 -4.43 -3.76 6.99
C ARG A 18 -3.20 -4.46 6.46
N VAL A 19 -2.18 -4.60 7.31
CA VAL A 19 -0.96 -5.34 7.00
C VAL A 19 -1.21 -6.85 7.11
N LEU A 20 -0.97 -7.57 6.03
CA LEU A 20 -1.11 -9.03 5.91
C LEU A 20 0.20 -9.77 6.11
N ALA A 21 1.34 -9.19 5.75
CA ALA A 21 2.66 -9.80 5.95
C ALA A 21 3.79 -8.75 6.03
N LEU A 22 4.87 -9.11 6.72
CA LEU A 22 6.12 -8.37 6.79
C LEU A 22 7.28 -9.28 6.39
N ASN A 23 8.09 -8.87 5.40
CA ASN A 23 9.22 -9.66 4.88
C ASN A 23 8.81 -11.12 4.54
N GLY A 24 7.63 -11.28 3.94
CA GLY A 24 7.06 -12.60 3.58
C GLY A 24 6.47 -13.40 4.75
N LYS A 25 6.57 -12.93 6.01
CA LYS A 25 5.98 -13.59 7.19
C LYS A 25 4.58 -13.03 7.45
N THR A 26 3.58 -13.92 7.41
CA THR A 26 2.17 -13.54 7.56
C THR A 26 1.87 -13.01 8.96
N THR A 27 1.15 -11.90 9.06
CA THR A 27 0.72 -11.30 10.34
C THR A 27 -0.46 -12.06 10.96
N ALA A 28 -1.14 -12.92 10.20
CA ALA A 28 -2.20 -13.78 10.75
C ALA A 28 -1.68 -14.83 11.75
N SER A 29 -0.43 -15.32 11.59
CA SER A 29 0.20 -16.23 12.54
C SER A 29 1.03 -15.52 13.62
N LEU A 30 1.39 -14.26 13.38
CA LEU A 30 2.14 -13.40 14.28
C LEU A 30 1.16 -12.44 14.96
N GLY A 31 0.76 -12.72 16.21
CA GLY A 31 -0.08 -11.79 16.98
C GLY A 31 0.47 -10.34 16.95
N ARG A 32 -0.39 -9.33 17.14
CA ARG A 32 -0.07 -7.88 16.99
C ARG A 32 1.28 -7.45 17.56
N VAL A 33 1.66 -8.02 18.71
CA VAL A 33 2.94 -7.74 19.40
C VAL A 33 4.15 -8.21 18.57
N ASN A 34 4.06 -9.37 17.92
CA ASN A 34 5.18 -9.96 17.17
C ASN A 34 5.44 -9.23 15.84
N ALA A 35 4.41 -8.66 15.21
CA ALA A 35 4.59 -7.82 14.02
C ALA A 35 5.29 -6.49 14.35
N ALA A 36 5.00 -5.89 15.51
CA ALA A 36 5.69 -4.69 15.98
C ALA A 36 7.16 -4.96 16.33
N LEU A 37 7.46 -6.14 16.90
CA LEU A 37 8.83 -6.56 17.17
C LEU A 37 9.66 -6.71 15.88
N LEU A 38 9.09 -7.28 14.81
CA LEU A 38 9.76 -7.40 13.52
C LEU A 38 10.15 -6.04 12.91
N LEU A 39 9.40 -4.98 13.20
CA LEU A 39 9.75 -3.62 12.77
C LEU A 39 10.75 -2.96 13.72
N ALA A 40 10.70 -3.29 15.02
CA ALA A 40 11.61 -2.75 16.03
C ALA A 40 13.05 -3.28 15.88
N ASP A 41 13.23 -4.45 15.28
CA ASP A 41 14.54 -5.05 15.00
C ASP A 41 15.25 -4.44 13.77
N LEU A 42 14.61 -3.51 13.06
CA LEU A 42 15.18 -2.86 11.87
C LEU A 42 16.05 -1.66 12.25
N TYR A 43 17.18 -1.50 11.56
CA TYR A 43 18.08 -0.36 11.69
C TYR A 43 17.85 0.68 10.58
N PRO A 44 18.27 1.95 10.78
CA PRO A 44 18.22 2.95 9.73
C PRO A 44 18.95 2.49 8.47
N GLY A 45 18.23 2.44 7.34
CA GLY A 45 18.75 1.96 6.05
C GLY A 45 18.28 0.55 5.67
N ASP A 46 17.72 -0.21 6.61
CA ASP A 46 17.12 -1.50 6.31
C ASP A 46 15.87 -1.34 5.45
N LYS A 47 15.65 -2.33 4.58
CA LYS A 47 14.45 -2.43 3.75
C LYS A 47 13.48 -3.40 4.38
N VAL A 48 12.20 -3.07 4.27
CA VAL A 48 11.10 -3.93 4.71
C VAL A 48 10.07 -4.03 3.60
N ASP A 49 9.66 -5.26 3.31
CA ASP A 49 8.55 -5.54 2.41
C ASP A 49 7.27 -5.68 3.22
N ILE A 50 6.28 -4.86 2.90
CA ILE A 50 4.98 -4.83 3.58
C ILE A 50 3.91 -5.23 2.57
N LEU A 51 3.20 -6.32 2.87
CA LEU A 51 2.02 -6.72 2.12
C LEU A 51 0.78 -6.15 2.81
N VAL A 52 -0.02 -5.35 2.09
CA VAL A 52 -1.26 -4.75 2.58
C VAL A 52 -2.46 -5.23 1.76
N GLU A 53 -3.62 -5.29 2.41
CA GLU A 53 -4.91 -5.52 1.75
C GLU A 53 -5.32 -4.25 0.97
N CYS A 54 -5.83 -4.43 -0.25
CA CYS A 54 -6.27 -3.33 -1.11
C CYS A 54 -7.71 -3.56 -1.57
N ASP A 55 -8.56 -2.55 -1.41
CA ASP A 55 -9.91 -2.57 -1.97
C ASP A 55 -9.86 -2.22 -3.47
N VAL A 56 -10.29 -3.16 -4.31
CA VAL A 56 -10.48 -2.91 -5.73
C VAL A 56 -11.92 -2.51 -5.96
N ALA A 57 -12.13 -1.30 -6.50
CA ALA A 57 -13.45 -0.86 -6.93
C ALA A 57 -13.97 -1.79 -8.05
N HIS A 58 -14.84 -2.74 -7.69
CA HIS A 58 -15.58 -3.55 -8.65
C HIS A 58 -16.81 -2.77 -9.11
N ASN A 59 -16.68 -2.01 -10.19
CA ASN A 59 -17.83 -1.66 -11.03
C ASN A 59 -17.36 -0.93 -12.29
N LEU A 60 -17.19 -1.68 -13.38
CA LEU A 60 -17.26 -1.10 -14.71
C LEU A 60 -18.18 -2.00 -15.54
N LEU A 61 -19.47 -1.66 -15.57
CA LEU A 61 -20.36 -2.19 -16.60
C LEU A 61 -19.83 -1.67 -17.95
N HIS A 62 -19.32 -2.59 -18.76
CA HIS A 62 -18.85 -2.31 -20.12
C HIS A 62 -20.05 -1.93 -21.01
N LYS A 63 -20.44 -0.65 -21.00
CA LYS A 63 -21.25 -0.08 -22.08
C LYS A 63 -20.30 0.60 -23.04
N SER A 64 -20.13 0.04 -24.24
CA SER A 64 -19.27 0.62 -25.26
C SER A 64 -19.75 2.03 -25.63
N GLY A 65 -18.81 2.97 -25.77
CA GLY A 65 -19.07 4.34 -26.20
C GLY A 65 -19.21 5.40 -25.09
N ILE A 66 -18.91 5.08 -23.83
CA ILE A 66 -18.99 6.05 -22.71
C ILE A 66 -17.57 6.43 -22.24
N VAL A 67 -17.36 7.73 -22.00
CA VAL A 67 -16.15 8.28 -21.35
C VAL A 67 -16.30 8.16 -19.84
N PHE A 68 -15.26 7.68 -19.16
CA PHE A 68 -15.21 7.64 -17.70
C PHE A 68 -14.35 8.78 -17.18
N ASP A 69 -14.94 9.64 -16.35
CA ASP A 69 -14.18 10.61 -15.56
C ASP A 69 -13.50 9.89 -14.39
N VAL A 70 -12.23 9.53 -14.57
CA VAL A 70 -11.43 8.88 -13.53
C VAL A 70 -10.68 9.95 -12.73
N LYS A 71 -11.02 10.08 -11.44
CA LYS A 71 -10.25 10.91 -10.50
C LYS A 71 -9.25 10.04 -9.75
N LEU A 72 -7.97 10.30 -9.98
CA LEU A 72 -6.87 9.67 -9.26
C LEU A 72 -6.37 10.62 -8.18
N ALA A 73 -6.21 10.13 -6.96
CA ALA A 73 -5.56 10.88 -5.90
C ALA A 73 -4.03 10.84 -6.10
N ASN A 74 -3.40 12.01 -6.19
CA ASN A 74 -1.95 12.12 -6.30
C ASN A 74 -1.34 12.32 -4.90
N HIS A 75 -0.53 11.36 -4.46
CA HIS A 75 0.13 11.35 -3.15
C HIS A 75 1.65 11.55 -3.23
N GLY A 76 2.14 12.15 -4.32
CA GLY A 76 3.58 12.42 -4.50
C GLY A 76 4.41 11.22 -4.97
N SER A 77 3.77 10.07 -5.23
CA SER A 77 4.36 8.88 -5.84
C SER A 77 3.87 8.68 -7.28
N MET A 78 4.61 7.91 -8.09
CA MET A 78 4.21 7.54 -9.44
C MET A 78 2.85 6.83 -9.43
N LEU A 79 1.96 7.19 -10.37
CA LEU A 79 0.60 6.63 -10.49
C LEU A 79 0.56 5.17 -10.97
N GLY A 80 1.67 4.65 -11.52
CA GLY A 80 1.75 3.27 -12.01
C GLY A 80 0.88 2.99 -13.23
N LEU A 81 0.58 4.01 -14.03
CA LEU A 81 -0.19 3.87 -15.27
C LEU A 81 0.75 3.61 -16.45
N GLU A 82 0.33 2.73 -17.35
CA GLU A 82 0.97 2.49 -18.63
C GLU A 82 -0.04 2.74 -19.76
N MET A 83 0.40 3.46 -20.80
CA MET A 83 -0.41 3.69 -22.00
C MET A 83 0.06 2.72 -23.08
N SER A 84 -0.82 1.80 -23.49
CA SER A 84 -0.61 0.94 -24.66
C SER A 84 -1.43 1.45 -25.84
N GLY A 85 -0.82 1.56 -27.02
CA GLY A 85 -1.45 1.96 -28.28
C GLY A 85 -1.58 0.81 -29.27
#